data_AF-A0A1D6LBW7-F1
#
_entry.id   AF-A0A1D6LBW7-F1
#
_cell.length_a   1.000
_cell.length_b   1.000
_cell.length_c   1.000
_cell.angle_alpha   90.00
_cell.angle_beta   90.00
_cell.angle_gamma   90.00
#
_symmetry.space_group_name_H-M   'P 1'
#
loop_
_entity.id
_entity.type
_entity.pdbx_description
1 polymer ?
#
loop_
_entity_poly.entity_id
_entity_poly.type
_entity_poly.pdbx_seq_one_letter_code
_entity_poly.pdbx_strand_id
1 'polypeptide(L)'
;MEKRIQGATKLLDGSLERCFVDGLEHRDAKVIYNCLRAYAAIDNTSSAEELFRTTVVSPLIQKIVPQNYARAVAGASSDELEEDYQQIKACVEKDCKFILEISSSENSGLHVFDFLGNSILKEVLSAIQKGKPGAFSPGKPKEFLRNYKVSLGFLDFLEGYCFSKSAVTKLRYEPAYTDFMRQWNVGVYFSLRFQEIAGGLDSTLTNTFSPTGLNEAQQKPLLLKQSIKLLESLDSCWSDEVLVFSHCDKFLRLSLQLISRYTTWLSCGLSARKASDRSPNSPADAEWALSIPIEDFIYVSYICNNV
;
A
#
# COMPACT_ATOMS: atom_id res chain seq x y z
N MET A 1 7.53 25.44 -48.09
CA MET A 1 8.33 24.23 -47.78
C MET A 1 7.82 23.56 -46.51
N GLU A 2 7.59 24.33 -45.44
CA GLU A 2 7.05 23.89 -44.15
C GLU A 2 5.73 23.09 -44.22
N LYS A 3 4.73 23.53 -45.00
CA LYS A 3 3.47 22.77 -45.21
C LYS A 3 3.67 21.39 -45.86
N ARG A 4 4.70 21.22 -46.70
CA ARG A 4 5.01 19.93 -47.35
C ARG A 4 5.72 18.98 -46.38
N ILE A 5 6.60 19.52 -45.53
CA ILE A 5 7.27 18.76 -44.47
C ILE A 5 6.24 18.26 -43.46
N GLN A 6 5.35 19.14 -42.99
CA GLN A 6 4.25 18.76 -42.08
C GLN A 6 3.32 17.69 -42.68
N GLY A 7 3.02 17.79 -43.98
CA GLY A 7 2.23 16.78 -44.69
C GLY A 7 2.94 15.42 -44.75
N ALA A 8 4.24 15.41 -45.02
CA ALA A 8 5.04 14.17 -45.05
C ALA A 8 5.18 13.52 -43.67
N THR A 9 5.39 14.31 -42.61
CA THR A 9 5.44 13.82 -41.23
C THR A 9 4.14 13.13 -40.83
N LYS A 10 2.98 13.77 -41.09
CA LYS A 10 1.67 13.16 -40.78
C LYS A 10 1.42 11.85 -41.54
N LEU A 11 1.86 11.76 -42.79
CA LEU A 11 1.74 10.54 -43.58
C LEU A 11 2.65 9.42 -43.05
N LEU A 12 3.87 9.76 -42.62
CA LEU A 12 4.79 8.83 -41.98
C LEU A 12 4.20 8.32 -40.67
N ASP A 13 3.76 9.22 -39.79
CA ASP A 13 3.19 8.87 -38.47
C ASP A 13 1.99 7.93 -38.64
N GLY A 14 1.04 8.28 -39.51
CA GLY A 14 -0.16 7.46 -39.73
C GLY A 14 0.12 6.12 -40.43
N SER A 15 1.24 5.99 -41.16
CA SER A 15 1.66 4.72 -41.76
C SER A 15 2.40 3.85 -40.75
N LEU A 16 3.25 4.47 -39.93
CA LEU A 16 3.99 3.80 -38.86
C LEU A 16 3.05 3.27 -37.78
N GLU A 17 2.04 4.06 -37.38
CA GLU A 17 0.97 3.64 -36.47
C GLU A 17 0.25 2.40 -36.98
N ARG A 18 -0.26 2.44 -38.22
CA ARG A 18 -0.96 1.29 -38.83
C ARG A 18 -0.08 0.05 -38.90
N CYS A 19 1.17 0.20 -39.32
CA CYS A 19 2.11 -0.92 -39.41
C CYS A 19 2.44 -1.50 -38.03
N PHE A 20 2.56 -0.64 -37.02
CA PHE A 20 2.84 -1.07 -35.66
C PHE A 20 1.64 -1.80 -35.05
N VAL A 21 0.42 -1.28 -35.20
CA VAL A 21 -0.81 -1.95 -34.75
C VAL A 21 -0.96 -3.31 -35.40
N ASP A 22 -0.78 -3.41 -36.72
CA ASP A 22 -0.82 -4.68 -37.45
C ASP A 22 0.23 -5.68 -36.92
N GLY A 23 1.44 -5.19 -36.66
CA GLY A 23 2.51 -5.99 -36.05
C GLY A 23 2.16 -6.47 -34.64
N LEU A 24 1.48 -5.65 -33.83
CA LEU A 24 1.04 -6.02 -32.48
C LEU A 24 -0.08 -7.07 -32.50
N GLU A 25 -1.08 -6.90 -33.37
CA GLU A 25 -2.22 -7.83 -33.51
C GLU A 25 -1.77 -9.22 -33.95
N HIS A 26 -0.82 -9.30 -34.88
CA HIS A 26 -0.28 -10.55 -35.41
C HIS A 26 0.97 -11.06 -34.66
N ARG A 27 1.48 -10.29 -33.69
CA ARG A 27 2.73 -10.55 -32.96
C ARG A 27 3.94 -10.79 -33.88
N ASP A 28 4.01 -10.05 -35.00
CA ASP A 28 5.15 -10.12 -35.91
C ASP A 28 6.35 -9.36 -35.34
N ALA A 29 7.27 -10.11 -34.73
CA ALA A 29 8.45 -9.55 -34.08
C ALA A 29 9.32 -8.68 -35.01
N LYS A 30 9.37 -9.00 -36.31
CA LYS A 30 10.19 -8.25 -37.28
C LYS A 30 9.54 -6.90 -37.59
N VAL A 31 8.22 -6.90 -37.79
CA VAL A 31 7.46 -5.66 -37.99
C VAL A 31 7.57 -4.77 -36.76
N ILE A 32 7.30 -5.32 -35.57
CA ILE A 32 7.39 -4.61 -34.29
C ILE A 32 8.78 -3.99 -34.12
N TYR A 33 9.86 -4.78 -34.26
CA TYR A 33 11.23 -4.29 -34.10
C TYR A 33 11.55 -3.12 -35.03
N ASN A 34 11.18 -3.22 -36.32
CA ASN A 34 11.42 -2.16 -37.29
C ASN A 34 10.60 -0.89 -36.98
N CYS A 35 9.35 -1.05 -36.57
CA CYS A 35 8.51 0.07 -36.13
C CYS A 35 9.11 0.77 -34.91
N LEU A 36 9.55 0.02 -33.90
CA LEU A 36 10.17 0.60 -32.70
C LEU A 36 11.47 1.34 -33.03
N ARG A 37 12.30 0.81 -33.94
CA ARG A 37 13.47 1.56 -34.42
C ARG A 37 13.10 2.85 -35.13
N ALA A 38 12.03 2.84 -35.92
CA ALA A 38 11.53 4.06 -36.57
C ALA A 38 11.03 5.07 -35.54
N TYR A 39 10.24 4.64 -34.54
CA TYR A 39 9.79 5.50 -33.45
C TYR A 39 10.94 6.11 -32.64
N ALA A 40 11.97 5.32 -32.34
CA ALA A 40 13.17 5.81 -31.66
C ALA A 40 13.95 6.82 -32.51
N ALA A 41 14.03 6.59 -33.84
CA ALA A 41 14.73 7.49 -34.74
C ALA A 41 14.06 8.86 -34.91
N ILE A 42 12.74 8.94 -34.71
CA ILE A 42 11.97 10.20 -34.76
C ILE A 42 11.69 10.78 -33.36
N ASP A 43 12.30 10.21 -32.31
CA ASP A 43 12.12 10.61 -30.90
C ASP A 43 10.64 10.63 -30.44
N ASN A 44 9.84 9.69 -30.96
CA ASN A 44 8.43 9.56 -30.62
C ASN A 44 8.15 8.23 -29.90
N THR A 45 8.82 8.03 -28.76
CA THR A 45 8.67 6.80 -27.96
C THR A 45 7.28 6.68 -27.34
N SER A 46 6.74 7.81 -26.86
CA SER A 46 5.43 7.90 -26.22
C SER A 46 4.29 7.40 -27.11
N SER A 47 4.31 7.67 -28.42
CA SER A 47 3.29 7.15 -29.33
C SER A 47 3.31 5.63 -29.44
N ALA A 48 4.49 5.00 -29.48
CA ALA A 48 4.58 3.54 -29.52
C ALA A 48 4.06 2.89 -28.22
N GLU A 49 4.43 3.46 -27.08
CA GLU A 49 3.96 3.02 -25.75
C GLU A 49 2.44 3.17 -25.62
N GLU A 50 1.88 4.27 -26.12
CA GLU A 50 0.45 4.54 -26.13
C GLU A 50 -0.32 3.59 -27.07
N LEU A 51 0.22 3.28 -28.24
CA LEU A 51 -0.37 2.30 -29.16
C LEU A 51 -0.34 0.91 -28.57
N PHE A 52 0.78 0.47 -27.99
CA PHE A 52 0.82 -0.81 -27.28
C PHE A 52 -0.19 -0.87 -26.14
N ARG A 53 -0.30 0.22 -25.36
CA ARG A 53 -1.28 0.36 -24.28
C ARG A 53 -2.71 0.17 -24.77
N THR A 54 -3.10 0.87 -25.84
CA THR A 54 -4.50 0.90 -26.31
C THR A 54 -4.88 -0.32 -27.13
N THR A 55 -3.96 -0.84 -27.95
CA THR A 55 -4.21 -2.00 -28.82
C THR A 55 -4.17 -3.33 -28.05
N VAL A 56 -3.20 -3.51 -27.14
CA VAL A 56 -2.97 -4.82 -26.49
C VAL A 56 -3.37 -4.78 -25.02
N VAL A 57 -2.82 -3.84 -24.23
CA VAL A 57 -2.97 -3.87 -22.77
C VAL A 57 -4.41 -3.54 -22.35
N SER A 58 -5.00 -2.47 -22.85
CA SER A 58 -6.32 -1.99 -22.43
C SER A 58 -7.41 -3.05 -22.63
N PRO A 59 -7.53 -3.73 -23.78
CA PRO A 59 -8.53 -4.79 -23.95
C PRO A 59 -8.34 -5.98 -23.01
N LEU A 60 -7.09 -6.29 -22.60
CA LEU A 60 -6.81 -7.36 -21.63
C LEU A 60 -7.23 -6.94 -20.22
N ILE A 61 -6.81 -5.74 -19.78
CA ILE A 61 -7.13 -5.24 -18.44
C ILE A 61 -8.63 -4.98 -18.29
N GLN A 62 -9.32 -4.49 -19.32
CA GLN A 62 -10.77 -4.27 -19.28
C GLN A 62 -11.60 -5.56 -19.09
N LYS A 63 -11.06 -6.73 -19.45
CA LYS A 63 -11.70 -8.01 -19.18
C LYS A 63 -11.60 -8.42 -17.71
N ILE A 64 -10.55 -7.96 -17.02
CA ILE A 64 -10.25 -8.29 -15.62
C ILE A 64 -10.89 -7.25 -14.69
N VAL A 65 -10.69 -5.96 -14.98
CA VAL A 65 -11.22 -4.82 -14.23
C VAL A 65 -12.09 -3.97 -15.16
N PRO A 66 -13.39 -4.29 -15.30
CA PRO A 66 -14.30 -3.56 -16.16
C PRO A 66 -14.52 -2.13 -15.65
N GLN A 67 -14.45 -1.14 -16.54
CA GLN A 67 -14.70 0.28 -16.21
C GLN A 67 -16.13 0.60 -15.74
N ASN A 68 -17.10 -0.29 -15.95
CA ASN A 68 -18.50 -0.05 -15.60
C ASN A 68 -18.82 -0.52 -14.18
N TYR A 69 -18.58 0.37 -13.21
CA TYR A 69 -18.99 0.19 -11.79
C TYR A 69 -20.47 -0.25 -11.65
N ALA A 70 -21.34 0.17 -12.58
CA ALA A 70 -22.77 -0.21 -12.59
C ALA A 70 -23.04 -1.71 -12.89
N ARG A 71 -22.19 -2.42 -13.64
CA ARG A 71 -22.31 -3.89 -13.82
C ARG A 71 -21.88 -4.66 -12.57
N ALA A 72 -21.03 -4.04 -11.76
CA ALA A 72 -20.51 -4.53 -10.49
C ALA A 72 -21.55 -4.50 -9.34
N VAL A 73 -22.71 -3.88 -9.56
CA VAL A 73 -23.83 -3.82 -8.58
C VAL A 73 -24.75 -5.05 -8.67
N ALA A 74 -24.65 -5.86 -9.73
CA ALA A 74 -25.43 -7.10 -9.88
C ALA A 74 -24.82 -8.30 -9.12
N GLY A 75 -23.58 -8.18 -8.66
CA GLY A 75 -22.93 -9.10 -7.72
C GLY A 75 -21.80 -8.33 -7.06
N ALA A 76 -21.88 -8.13 -5.75
CA ALA A 76 -21.01 -7.25 -4.96
C ALA A 76 -19.55 -7.27 -5.44
N SER A 77 -19.18 -6.32 -6.30
CA SER A 77 -17.79 -6.16 -6.71
C SER A 77 -17.03 -5.62 -5.52
N SER A 78 -16.33 -6.51 -4.84
CA SER A 78 -15.37 -6.12 -3.82
C SER A 78 -14.27 -5.27 -4.48
N ASP A 79 -13.86 -4.18 -3.83
CA ASP A 79 -12.72 -3.35 -4.24
C ASP A 79 -11.36 -4.07 -4.02
N GLU A 80 -11.38 -5.39 -3.96
CA GLU A 80 -10.23 -6.27 -3.76
C GLU A 80 -9.42 -6.41 -5.03
N LEU A 81 -8.10 -6.34 -4.89
CA LEU A 81 -7.17 -6.35 -6.03
C LEU A 81 -6.37 -7.65 -6.16
N GLU A 82 -6.45 -8.57 -5.20
CA GLU A 82 -5.57 -9.75 -5.17
C GLU A 82 -5.78 -10.67 -6.40
N GLU A 83 -7.02 -11.08 -6.66
CA GLU A 83 -7.35 -11.90 -7.83
C GLU A 83 -7.13 -11.14 -9.15
N ASP A 84 -7.46 -9.84 -9.18
CA ASP A 84 -7.22 -9.00 -10.35
C ASP A 84 -5.73 -9.00 -10.70
N TYR A 85 -4.85 -8.76 -9.73
CA TYR A 85 -3.40 -8.76 -9.97
C TYR A 85 -2.89 -10.13 -10.40
N GLN A 86 -3.42 -11.23 -9.85
CA GLN A 86 -3.04 -12.58 -10.31
C GLN A 86 -3.39 -12.77 -11.79
N GLN A 87 -4.59 -12.36 -12.22
CA GLN A 87 -5.00 -12.44 -13.62
C GLN A 87 -4.17 -11.50 -14.51
N ILE A 88 -3.89 -10.27 -14.05
CA ILE A 88 -3.09 -9.29 -14.78
C ILE A 88 -1.66 -9.81 -14.97
N LYS A 89 -1.04 -10.40 -13.95
CA LYS A 89 0.29 -11.01 -14.04
C LYS A 89 0.33 -12.10 -15.12
N ALA A 90 -0.67 -13.00 -15.12
CA ALA A 90 -0.80 -14.04 -16.14
C ALA A 90 -0.96 -13.47 -17.55
N CYS A 91 -1.76 -12.40 -17.73
CA CYS A 91 -1.88 -11.70 -19.00
C CYS A 91 -0.57 -11.03 -19.43
N VAL A 92 0.18 -10.42 -18.51
CA VAL A 92 1.49 -9.82 -18.84
C VAL A 92 2.47 -10.89 -19.34
N GLU A 93 2.55 -12.03 -18.64
CA GLU A 93 3.42 -13.15 -19.05
C GLU A 93 3.05 -13.73 -20.42
N LYS A 94 1.75 -13.89 -20.69
CA LYS A 94 1.26 -14.52 -21.90
C LYS A 94 1.21 -13.59 -23.11
N ASP A 95 0.80 -12.34 -22.88
CA ASP A 95 0.33 -11.45 -23.92
C ASP A 95 1.18 -10.17 -24.05
N CYS A 96 1.99 -9.80 -23.05
CA CYS A 96 2.87 -8.63 -23.12
C CYS A 96 4.36 -9.00 -23.24
N LYS A 97 4.75 -10.20 -22.81
CA LYS A 97 6.18 -10.60 -22.75
C LYS A 97 6.93 -10.42 -24.06
N PHE A 98 6.29 -10.68 -25.20
CA PHE A 98 6.93 -10.56 -26.52
C PHE A 98 7.51 -9.16 -26.77
N ILE A 99 6.80 -8.08 -26.39
CA ILE A 99 7.27 -6.72 -26.65
C ILE A 99 8.39 -6.33 -25.69
N LEU A 100 8.32 -6.84 -24.44
CA LEU A 100 9.35 -6.63 -23.43
C LEU A 100 10.66 -7.33 -23.82
N GLU A 101 10.59 -8.53 -24.40
CA GLU A 101 11.77 -9.23 -24.94
C GLU A 101 12.36 -8.50 -26.16
N ILE A 102 11.51 -7.97 -27.06
CA ILE A 102 11.98 -7.18 -28.21
C ILE A 102 12.68 -5.89 -27.75
N SER A 103 12.07 -5.14 -26.82
CA SER A 103 12.61 -3.85 -26.37
C SER A 103 13.87 -3.98 -25.50
N SER A 104 14.06 -5.15 -24.87
CA SER A 104 15.24 -5.46 -24.06
C SER A 104 16.36 -6.17 -24.81
N SER A 105 16.17 -6.48 -26.09
CA SER A 105 17.19 -7.17 -26.90
C SER A 105 18.51 -6.38 -26.94
N GLU A 106 19.62 -7.09 -26.74
CA GLU A 106 20.96 -6.49 -26.71
C GLU A 106 21.29 -5.77 -28.02
N ASN A 107 21.96 -4.61 -27.93
CA ASN A 107 22.37 -3.79 -29.07
C ASN A 107 21.22 -3.31 -29.98
N SER A 108 19.97 -3.39 -29.51
CA SER A 108 18.79 -2.95 -30.27
C SER A 108 18.61 -1.44 -30.30
N GLY A 109 19.10 -0.74 -29.27
CA GLY A 109 18.82 0.68 -29.03
C GLY A 109 17.39 0.94 -28.54
N LEU A 110 16.61 -0.10 -28.21
CA LEU A 110 15.20 0.00 -27.82
C LEU A 110 14.99 0.17 -26.30
N HIS A 111 16.06 0.29 -25.51
CA HIS A 111 15.98 0.58 -24.07
C HIS A 111 15.45 1.99 -23.74
N VAL A 112 15.24 2.83 -24.77
CA VAL A 112 14.61 4.14 -24.62
C VAL A 112 13.14 4.03 -24.22
N PHE A 113 12.45 2.98 -24.68
CA PHE A 113 11.04 2.73 -24.38
C PHE A 113 10.84 2.18 -22.95
N ASP A 114 9.74 2.55 -22.32
CA ASP A 114 9.27 2.00 -21.04
C ASP A 114 7.82 1.51 -21.14
N PHE A 115 7.64 0.33 -21.77
CA PHE A 115 6.34 -0.33 -21.86
C PHE A 115 5.80 -0.81 -20.50
N LEU A 116 6.68 -1.05 -19.51
CA LEU A 116 6.27 -1.47 -18.17
C LEU A 116 5.54 -0.34 -17.46
N GLY A 117 6.13 0.85 -17.42
CA GLY A 117 5.56 2.04 -16.81
C GLY A 117 4.45 2.64 -17.66
N ASN A 118 4.78 3.06 -18.88
CA ASN A 118 3.93 3.94 -19.69
C ASN A 118 2.80 3.22 -20.42
N SER A 119 2.85 1.88 -20.51
CA SER A 119 1.76 1.09 -21.07
C SER A 119 1.06 0.23 -20.01
N ILE A 120 1.78 -0.70 -19.38
CA ILE A 120 1.17 -1.70 -18.49
C ILE A 120 0.69 -1.06 -17.18
N LEU A 121 1.61 -0.48 -16.40
CA LEU A 121 1.28 0.11 -15.09
C LEU A 121 0.27 1.25 -15.23
N LYS A 122 0.46 2.10 -16.24
CA LYS A 122 -0.45 3.20 -16.56
C LYS A 122 -1.88 2.74 -16.85
N GLU A 123 -2.06 1.65 -17.60
CA GLU A 123 -3.39 1.11 -17.90
C GLU A 123 -4.02 0.43 -16.69
N VAL A 124 -3.24 -0.36 -15.94
CA VAL A 124 -3.70 -1.00 -14.70
C VAL A 124 -4.18 0.05 -13.69
N LEU A 125 -3.41 1.12 -13.50
CA LEU A 125 -3.81 2.25 -12.65
C LEU A 125 -5.14 2.86 -13.10
N SER A 126 -5.25 3.20 -14.38
CA SER A 126 -6.47 3.77 -14.98
C SER A 126 -7.68 2.87 -14.80
N ALA A 127 -7.52 1.55 -14.98
CA ALA A 127 -8.60 0.59 -14.82
C ALA A 127 -9.07 0.47 -13.36
N ILE A 128 -8.14 0.40 -12.40
CA ILE A 128 -8.50 0.35 -10.97
C ILE A 128 -9.20 1.65 -10.54
N GLN A 129 -8.67 2.81 -10.93
CA GLN A 129 -9.29 4.10 -10.59
C GLN A 129 -10.74 4.23 -11.10
N LYS A 130 -11.05 3.65 -12.26
CA LYS A 130 -12.39 3.72 -12.87
C LYS A 130 -13.32 2.60 -12.39
N GLY A 131 -12.80 1.39 -12.26
CA GLY A 131 -13.58 0.19 -11.96
C GLY A 131 -13.73 -0.10 -10.46
N LYS A 132 -12.69 0.21 -9.66
CA LYS A 132 -12.61 -0.08 -8.22
C LYS A 132 -12.02 1.11 -7.43
N PRO A 133 -12.67 2.30 -7.48
CA PRO A 133 -12.13 3.50 -6.83
C PRO A 133 -11.99 3.36 -5.31
N GLY A 134 -12.79 2.49 -4.67
CA GLY A 134 -12.70 2.24 -3.23
C GLY A 134 -11.45 1.46 -2.82
N ALA A 135 -10.73 0.82 -3.77
CA ALA A 135 -9.55 0.02 -3.49
C ALA A 135 -8.42 0.82 -2.83
N PHE A 136 -8.33 2.11 -3.16
CA PHE A 136 -7.34 3.04 -2.61
C PHE A 136 -7.83 3.78 -1.35
N SER A 137 -9.04 3.49 -0.85
CA SER A 137 -9.63 4.25 0.25
C SER A 137 -9.06 3.83 1.61
N PRO A 138 -8.36 4.73 2.34
CA PRO A 138 -7.86 4.42 3.67
C PRO A 138 -8.99 4.30 4.70
N GLY A 139 -10.22 4.74 4.38
CA GLY A 139 -11.40 4.67 5.26
C GLY A 139 -11.81 3.25 5.64
N LYS A 140 -11.27 2.23 4.97
CA LYS A 140 -11.34 0.82 5.36
C LYS A 140 -9.92 0.28 5.56
N PRO A 141 -9.30 0.48 6.74
CA PRO A 141 -7.86 0.26 6.92
C PRO A 141 -7.38 -1.16 6.59
N LYS A 142 -8.16 -2.20 6.93
CA LYS A 142 -7.79 -3.59 6.63
C LYS A 142 -7.76 -3.88 5.12
N GLU A 143 -8.81 -3.50 4.41
CA GLU A 143 -8.90 -3.64 2.95
C GLU A 143 -7.80 -2.81 2.26
N PHE A 144 -7.60 -1.56 2.69
CA PHE A 144 -6.55 -0.69 2.19
C PHE A 144 -5.16 -1.32 2.32
N LEU A 145 -4.81 -1.85 3.50
CA LEU A 145 -3.49 -2.45 3.73
C LEU A 145 -3.28 -3.68 2.85
N ARG A 146 -4.28 -4.58 2.78
CA ARG A 146 -4.21 -5.77 1.93
C ARG A 146 -3.98 -5.37 0.47
N ASN A 147 -4.81 -4.46 -0.05
CA ASN A 147 -4.70 -3.96 -1.41
C ASN A 147 -3.32 -3.31 -1.67
N TYR A 148 -2.85 -2.47 -0.75
CA TYR A 148 -1.54 -1.84 -0.84
C TYR A 148 -0.41 -2.87 -0.94
N LYS A 149 -0.44 -3.92 -0.09
CA LYS A 149 0.57 -4.98 -0.10
C LYS A 149 0.57 -5.78 -1.40
N VAL A 150 -0.60 -6.19 -1.89
CA VAL A 150 -0.66 -6.92 -3.18
C VAL A 150 -0.26 -6.03 -4.35
N SER A 151 -0.52 -4.72 -4.28
CA SER A 151 -0.03 -3.74 -5.25
C SER A 151 1.49 -3.59 -5.23
N LEU A 152 2.14 -3.59 -4.07
CA LEU A 152 3.60 -3.64 -3.98
C LEU A 152 4.15 -4.93 -4.62
N GLY A 153 3.53 -6.08 -4.33
CA GLY A 153 3.88 -7.34 -4.97
C GLY A 153 3.59 -7.40 -6.47
N PHE A 154 2.75 -6.52 -7.00
CA PHE A 154 2.58 -6.32 -8.45
C PHE A 154 3.70 -5.46 -9.04
N LEU A 155 4.12 -4.41 -8.35
CA LEU A 155 5.29 -3.61 -8.76
C LEU A 155 6.56 -4.45 -8.77
N ASP A 156 6.79 -5.28 -7.74
CA ASP A 156 7.93 -6.21 -7.68
C ASP A 156 7.93 -7.19 -8.87
N PHE A 157 6.74 -7.64 -9.31
CA PHE A 157 6.59 -8.48 -10.49
C PHE A 157 7.00 -7.74 -11.78
N LEU A 158 6.57 -6.48 -11.95
CA LEU A 158 6.96 -5.68 -13.11
C LEU A 158 8.47 -5.39 -13.10
N GLU A 159 9.03 -5.07 -11.94
CA GLU A 159 10.47 -4.88 -11.76
C GLU A 159 11.29 -6.14 -12.06
N GLY A 160 10.68 -7.32 -11.95
CA GLY A 160 11.27 -8.59 -12.38
C GLY A 160 11.61 -8.67 -13.87
N TYR A 161 11.01 -7.83 -14.72
CA TYR A 161 11.36 -7.71 -16.14
C TYR A 161 12.52 -6.73 -16.40
N CYS A 162 13.00 -6.02 -15.37
CA CYS A 162 14.15 -5.14 -15.49
C CYS A 162 15.47 -5.93 -15.34
N PHE A 163 16.31 -5.91 -16.37
CA PHE A 163 17.59 -6.67 -16.39
C PHE A 163 18.72 -6.05 -15.56
N SER A 164 18.51 -4.89 -14.94
CA SER A 164 19.53 -4.23 -14.11
C SER A 164 18.91 -3.34 -13.05
N LYS A 165 19.67 -3.06 -11.98
CA LYS A 165 19.29 -2.08 -10.95
C LYS A 165 19.02 -0.69 -11.54
N SER A 166 19.78 -0.29 -12.56
CA SER A 166 19.58 0.99 -13.24
C SER A 166 18.23 1.04 -13.98
N ALA A 167 17.81 -0.07 -14.58
CA ALA A 167 16.51 -0.15 -15.24
C ALA A 167 15.36 -0.10 -14.22
N VAL A 168 15.49 -0.78 -13.07
CA VAL A 168 14.53 -0.66 -11.96
C VAL A 168 14.45 0.79 -11.48
N THR A 169 15.60 1.45 -11.28
CA THR A 169 15.63 2.86 -10.89
C THR A 169 14.92 3.74 -11.91
N LYS A 170 15.18 3.56 -13.22
CA LYS A 170 14.49 4.29 -14.30
C LYS A 170 12.97 4.10 -14.20
N LEU A 171 12.48 2.86 -14.12
CA LEU A 171 11.06 2.54 -14.00
C LEU A 171 10.41 3.24 -12.79
N ARG A 172 11.08 3.24 -11.63
CA ARG A 172 10.58 3.91 -10.41
C ARG A 172 10.49 5.43 -10.54
N TYR A 173 11.26 6.05 -11.44
CA TYR A 173 11.20 7.48 -11.73
C TYR A 173 10.15 7.84 -12.78
N GLU A 174 9.58 6.86 -13.49
CA GLU A 174 8.55 7.14 -14.49
C GLU A 174 7.29 7.76 -13.84
N PRO A 175 6.62 8.70 -14.53
CA PRO A 175 5.40 9.32 -14.03
C PRO A 175 4.32 8.30 -13.65
N ALA A 176 4.15 7.23 -14.44
CA ALA A 176 3.16 6.20 -14.15
C ALA A 176 3.41 5.48 -12.81
N TYR A 177 4.68 5.23 -12.47
CA TYR A 177 5.06 4.60 -11.20
C TYR A 177 4.80 5.54 -10.02
N THR A 178 5.24 6.79 -10.15
CA THR A 178 5.03 7.80 -9.10
C THR A 178 3.55 8.11 -8.88
N ASP A 179 2.76 8.21 -9.93
CA ASP A 179 1.31 8.41 -9.87
C ASP A 179 0.58 7.22 -9.24
N PHE A 180 1.03 5.99 -9.53
CA PHE A 180 0.51 4.78 -8.91
C PHE A 180 0.78 4.79 -7.40
N MET A 181 2.01 5.08 -6.99
CA MET A 181 2.38 5.16 -5.57
C MET A 181 1.63 6.28 -4.84
N ARG A 182 1.36 7.40 -5.52
CA ARG A 182 0.63 8.55 -4.95
C ARG A 182 -0.83 8.23 -4.62
N GLN A 183 -1.44 7.21 -5.24
CA GLN A 183 -2.81 6.80 -4.88
C GLN A 183 -2.89 6.27 -3.45
N TRP A 184 -1.81 5.66 -2.97
CA TRP A 184 -1.74 5.05 -1.64
C TRP A 184 -1.45 6.12 -0.60
N ASN A 185 -2.51 6.69 -0.01
CA ASN A 185 -2.38 7.67 1.06
C ASN A 185 -2.02 7.00 2.41
N VAL A 186 -0.81 6.45 2.48
CA VAL A 186 -0.27 5.74 3.66
C VAL A 186 -0.23 6.66 4.89
N GLY A 187 -0.07 7.98 4.67
CA GLY A 187 -0.13 8.97 5.74
C GLY A 187 -1.49 9.00 6.44
N VAL A 188 -2.58 9.07 5.68
CA VAL A 188 -3.95 9.03 6.24
C VAL A 188 -4.25 7.67 6.86
N TYR A 189 -3.83 6.58 6.22
CA TYR A 189 -3.92 5.24 6.80
C TYR A 189 -3.26 5.17 8.20
N PHE A 190 -2.02 5.67 8.32
CA PHE A 190 -1.33 5.71 9.60
C PHE A 190 -2.09 6.56 10.63
N SER A 191 -2.63 7.72 10.26
CA SER A 191 -3.42 8.55 11.18
C SER A 191 -4.66 7.82 11.72
N LEU A 192 -5.35 7.04 10.88
CA LEU A 192 -6.49 6.22 11.31
C LEU A 192 -6.04 5.12 12.27
N ARG A 193 -4.95 4.40 11.96
CA ARG A 193 -4.38 3.38 12.85
C ARG A 193 -3.88 3.96 14.17
N PHE A 194 -3.27 5.13 14.13
CA PHE A 194 -2.85 5.87 15.32
C PHE A 194 -4.06 6.15 16.21
N GLN A 195 -5.15 6.70 15.66
CA GLN A 195 -6.34 7.02 16.42
C GLN A 195 -7.00 5.76 17.01
N GLU A 196 -7.08 4.68 16.22
CA GLU A 196 -7.60 3.39 16.67
C GLU A 196 -6.80 2.83 17.86
N ILE A 197 -5.47 2.79 17.73
CA ILE A 197 -4.58 2.16 18.72
C ILE A 197 -4.38 3.04 19.95
N ALA A 198 -3.97 4.30 19.77
CA ALA A 198 -3.71 5.23 20.86
C ALA A 198 -5.02 5.67 21.53
N GLY A 199 -6.05 6.01 20.74
CA GLY A 199 -7.36 6.39 21.29
C GLY A 199 -8.04 5.23 22.03
N GLY A 200 -7.84 3.98 21.57
CA GLY A 200 -8.30 2.79 22.28
C GLY A 200 -7.61 2.59 23.63
N LEU A 201 -6.31 2.88 23.74
CA LEU A 201 -5.60 2.88 25.02
C LEU A 201 -6.11 4.02 25.91
N ASP A 202 -6.14 5.25 25.40
CA ASP A 202 -6.56 6.44 26.15
C ASP A 202 -7.96 6.27 26.75
N SER A 203 -8.91 5.74 25.97
CA SER A 203 -10.26 5.42 26.47
C SER A 203 -10.26 4.38 27.59
N THR A 204 -9.33 3.44 27.57
CA THR A 204 -9.22 2.40 28.61
C THR A 204 -8.57 2.95 29.89
N LEU A 205 -7.67 3.92 29.76
CA LEU A 205 -7.03 4.59 30.89
C LEU A 205 -7.99 5.54 31.63
N THR A 206 -8.99 6.11 30.94
CA THR A 206 -9.98 7.05 31.51
C THR A 206 -11.27 6.41 31.99
N ASN A 207 -11.62 5.21 31.51
CA ASN A 207 -12.85 4.52 31.91
C ASN A 207 -12.85 4.10 33.39
N THR A 208 -14.04 4.18 34.01
CA THR A 208 -14.27 3.81 35.41
C THR A 208 -13.87 2.37 35.70
N PHE A 209 -13.24 2.19 36.85
CA PHE A 209 -12.51 1.00 37.22
C PHE A 209 -13.44 -0.06 37.79
N SER A 210 -13.60 -1.14 37.04
CA SER A 210 -14.15 -2.38 37.58
C SER A 210 -12.97 -3.30 37.88
N PRO A 211 -12.72 -3.71 39.13
CA PRO A 211 -11.78 -4.79 39.39
C PRO A 211 -12.24 -5.99 38.57
N THR A 212 -11.34 -6.54 37.76
CA THR A 212 -11.66 -7.76 37.02
C THR A 212 -11.72 -8.84 38.08
N GLY A 213 -12.93 -9.28 38.42
CA GLY A 213 -13.21 -10.05 39.63
C GLY A 213 -12.29 -11.24 39.85
N LEU A 214 -12.02 -11.50 41.14
CA LEU A 214 -11.38 -12.67 41.73
C LEU A 214 -11.31 -13.89 40.80
N ASN A 215 -10.10 -14.27 40.40
CA ASN A 215 -9.83 -15.62 39.89
C ASN A 215 -9.04 -16.41 40.93
N GLU A 216 -9.72 -16.83 42.00
CA GLU A 216 -9.21 -17.84 42.93
C GLU A 216 -9.03 -19.22 42.24
N ALA A 217 -9.51 -19.39 41.01
CA ALA A 217 -9.50 -20.67 40.28
C ALA A 217 -8.42 -20.79 39.17
N GLN A 218 -7.68 -19.73 38.85
CA GLN A 218 -6.62 -19.77 37.83
C GLN A 218 -5.39 -19.03 38.33
N GLN A 219 -4.26 -19.74 38.47
CA GLN A 219 -2.93 -19.22 38.80
C GLN A 219 -2.38 -18.25 37.71
N LYS A 220 -3.13 -17.20 37.38
CA LYS A 220 -2.69 -16.14 36.46
C LYS A 220 -2.37 -14.89 37.28
N PRO A 221 -1.27 -14.18 36.98
CA PRO A 221 -0.92 -12.95 37.66
C PRO A 221 -2.07 -11.93 37.48
N LEU A 222 -2.42 -11.24 38.57
CA LEU A 222 -3.42 -10.19 38.57
C LEU A 222 -2.96 -9.08 37.61
N LEU A 223 -3.69 -8.86 36.52
CA LEU A 223 -3.33 -7.92 35.46
C LEU A 223 -4.43 -6.88 35.32
N LEU A 224 -4.07 -5.61 35.51
CA LEU A 224 -4.95 -4.48 35.19
C LEU A 224 -5.38 -4.56 33.72
N LYS A 225 -6.67 -4.33 33.47
CA LYS A 225 -7.22 -4.23 32.12
C LYS A 225 -6.45 -3.23 31.25
N GLN A 226 -5.96 -2.15 31.86
CA GLN A 226 -5.13 -1.14 31.23
C GLN A 226 -3.76 -1.69 30.78
N SER A 227 -3.14 -2.57 31.58
CA SER A 227 -1.89 -3.23 31.22
C SER A 227 -2.08 -4.19 30.06
N ILE A 228 -3.16 -4.98 30.08
CA ILE A 228 -3.53 -5.86 28.96
C ILE A 228 -3.72 -5.03 27.69
N LYS A 229 -4.46 -3.92 27.79
CA LYS A 229 -4.70 -3.05 26.64
C LYS A 229 -3.42 -2.43 26.08
N LEU A 230 -2.47 -2.04 26.93
CA LEU A 230 -1.16 -1.56 26.48
C LEU A 230 -0.45 -2.63 25.64
N LEU A 231 -0.40 -3.88 26.12
CA LEU A 231 0.27 -4.97 25.41
C LEU A 231 -0.39 -5.26 24.06
N GLU A 232 -1.73 -5.32 24.02
CA GLU A 232 -2.49 -5.45 22.77
C GLU A 232 -2.18 -4.31 21.79
N SER A 233 -2.13 -3.07 22.28
CA SER A 233 -1.83 -1.89 21.45
C SER A 233 -0.39 -1.91 20.94
N LEU A 234 0.58 -2.38 21.74
CA LEU A 234 1.97 -2.54 21.31
C LEU A 234 2.11 -3.65 20.26
N ASP A 235 1.52 -4.82 20.49
CA ASP A 235 1.51 -5.92 19.53
C ASP A 235 0.86 -5.50 18.20
N SER A 236 -0.28 -4.81 18.30
CA SER A 236 -0.99 -4.28 17.14
C SER A 236 -0.14 -3.34 16.27
N CYS A 237 0.77 -2.54 16.85
CA CYS A 237 1.65 -1.65 16.07
C CYS A 237 2.59 -2.41 15.12
N TRP A 238 2.93 -3.65 15.45
CA TRP A 238 3.91 -4.47 14.74
C TRP A 238 3.30 -5.69 14.05
N SER A 239 1.99 -5.86 14.17
CA SER A 239 1.23 -6.88 13.46
C SER A 239 1.29 -6.65 11.95
N ASP A 240 1.40 -7.74 11.18
CA ASP A 240 1.35 -7.68 9.72
C ASP A 240 0.03 -7.09 9.19
N GLU A 241 -1.05 -7.18 9.98
CA GLU A 241 -2.38 -6.63 9.64
C GLU A 241 -2.50 -5.10 9.84
N VAL A 242 -1.43 -4.46 10.33
CA VAL A 242 -1.40 -3.03 10.65
C VAL A 242 -0.15 -2.34 10.09
N LEU A 243 1.01 -2.98 10.22
CA LEU A 243 2.30 -2.39 9.90
C LEU A 243 2.44 -2.11 8.41
N VAL A 244 2.88 -0.89 8.12
CA VAL A 244 3.40 -0.51 6.80
C VAL A 244 4.88 -0.19 6.97
N PHE A 245 5.74 -1.02 6.36
CA PHE A 245 7.19 -0.96 6.60
C PHE A 245 7.83 0.38 6.21
N SER A 246 7.33 1.04 5.15
CA SER A 246 7.79 2.38 4.74
C SER A 246 7.48 3.48 5.77
N HIS A 247 6.72 3.17 6.81
CA HIS A 247 6.34 4.06 7.92
C HIS A 247 6.72 3.45 9.28
N CYS A 248 7.68 2.51 9.33
CA CYS A 248 8.07 1.81 10.56
C CYS A 248 8.58 2.77 11.65
N ASP A 249 9.22 3.88 11.26
CA ASP A 249 9.64 4.96 12.15
C ASP A 249 8.45 5.57 12.92
N LYS A 250 7.31 5.75 12.24
CA LYS A 250 6.09 6.28 12.84
C LYS A 250 5.43 5.27 13.77
N PHE A 251 5.42 3.99 13.43
CA PHE A 251 4.92 2.92 14.30
C PHE A 251 5.81 2.74 15.55
N LEU A 252 7.13 2.81 15.41
CA LEU A 252 8.06 2.83 16.53
C LEU A 252 7.77 4.01 17.47
N ARG A 253 7.61 5.21 16.89
CA ARG A 253 7.23 6.39 17.66
C ARG A 253 5.90 6.19 18.40
N LEU A 254 4.90 5.60 17.75
CA LEU A 254 3.62 5.29 18.39
C LEU A 254 3.82 4.32 19.57
N SER A 255 4.60 3.24 19.42
CA SER A 255 4.90 2.32 20.52
C SER A 255 5.51 3.04 21.73
N LEU A 256 6.50 3.91 21.51
CA LEU A 256 7.12 4.70 22.58
C LEU A 256 6.12 5.65 23.25
N GLN A 257 5.23 6.27 22.46
CA GLN A 257 4.20 7.13 23.02
C GLN A 257 3.15 6.35 23.82
N LEU A 258 2.79 5.12 23.44
CA LEU A 258 1.89 4.26 24.22
C LEU A 258 2.49 3.93 25.59
N ILE A 259 3.78 3.56 25.63
CA ILE A 259 4.52 3.29 26.87
C ILE A 259 4.57 4.55 27.75
N SER A 260 4.88 5.70 27.16
CA SER A 260 4.96 6.98 27.87
C SER A 260 3.60 7.36 28.51
N ARG A 261 2.50 7.23 27.75
CA ARG A 261 1.14 7.49 28.26
C ARG A 261 0.80 6.58 29.43
N TYR A 262 1.03 5.27 29.29
CA TYR A 262 0.78 4.31 30.35
C TYR A 262 1.63 4.57 31.59
N THR A 263 2.92 4.86 31.42
CA THR A 263 3.84 5.16 32.54
C THR A 263 3.42 6.42 33.29
N THR A 264 2.98 7.45 32.56
CA THR A 264 2.45 8.68 33.15
C THR A 264 1.21 8.40 33.98
N TRP A 265 0.24 7.68 33.39
CA TRP A 265 -0.98 7.27 34.07
C TRP A 265 -0.70 6.44 35.35
N LEU A 266 0.19 5.45 35.26
CA LEU A 266 0.59 4.61 36.39
C LEU A 266 1.27 5.44 37.49
N SER A 267 2.15 6.36 37.11
CA SER A 267 2.85 7.25 38.05
C SER A 267 1.87 8.17 38.79
N CYS A 268 0.84 8.69 38.10
CA CYS A 268 -0.23 9.47 38.73
C CYS A 268 -1.00 8.63 39.75
N GLY A 269 -1.40 7.40 39.39
CA GLY A 269 -2.10 6.49 40.29
C GLY A 269 -1.29 6.14 41.55
N LEU A 270 -0.01 5.76 41.37
CA LEU A 270 0.89 5.45 42.48
C LEU A 270 1.14 6.67 43.39
N SER A 271 1.20 7.88 42.83
CA SER A 271 1.37 9.11 43.59
C SER A 271 0.14 9.44 44.42
N ALA A 272 -1.07 9.23 43.89
CA ALA A 272 -2.32 9.44 44.61
C ALA A 272 -2.46 8.50 45.81
N ARG A 273 -2.08 7.22 45.66
CA ARG A 273 -2.04 6.27 46.81
C ARG A 273 -1.10 6.75 47.91
N LYS A 274 0.13 7.14 47.57
CA LYS A 274 1.12 7.67 48.53
C LYS A 274 0.64 8.94 49.24
N ALA A 275 -0.17 9.77 48.57
CA ALA A 275 -0.74 10.99 49.14
C ALA A 275 -1.90 10.69 50.10
N SER A 276 -2.77 9.72 49.76
CA SER A 276 -3.86 9.28 50.64
C SER A 276 -3.37 8.71 51.96
N ASP A 277 -2.18 8.09 51.99
CA ASP A 277 -1.56 7.62 53.25
C ASP A 277 -1.05 8.78 54.13
N ARG A 278 -0.99 10.03 53.62
CA ARG A 278 -0.43 11.20 54.32
C ARG A 278 -1.41 12.37 54.56
N SER A 279 -2.53 12.48 53.83
CA SER A 279 -3.53 13.56 53.97
C SER A 279 -4.80 13.30 53.14
N PRO A 280 -6.00 13.82 53.50
CA PRO A 280 -7.27 13.53 52.80
C PRO A 280 -7.43 14.19 51.42
N ASN A 281 -6.56 15.11 51.01
CA ASN A 281 -6.71 15.85 49.76
C ASN A 281 -5.92 15.17 48.63
N SER A 282 -6.49 14.12 48.04
CA SER A 282 -5.96 13.45 46.85
C SER A 282 -6.44 14.11 45.54
N PRO A 283 -5.67 14.05 44.44
CA PRO A 283 -6.12 14.55 43.14
C PRO A 283 -7.29 13.69 42.61
N ALA A 284 -8.38 14.34 42.18
CA ALA A 284 -9.60 13.69 41.69
C ALA A 284 -9.34 12.72 40.51
N ASP A 285 -8.31 12.98 39.72
CA ASP A 285 -8.00 12.26 38.49
C ASP A 285 -7.38 10.86 38.72
N ALA A 286 -7.11 10.50 39.98
CA ALA A 286 -6.39 9.28 40.37
C ALA A 286 -7.04 8.50 41.52
N GLU A 287 -8.29 8.82 41.88
CA GLU A 287 -9.06 8.11 42.93
C GLU A 287 -9.20 6.61 42.65
N TRP A 288 -9.20 6.25 41.37
CA TRP A 288 -9.20 4.85 40.94
C TRP A 288 -8.08 4.02 41.51
N ALA A 289 -6.91 4.63 41.76
CA ALA A 289 -5.77 3.90 42.24
C ALA A 289 -5.98 3.41 43.67
N LEU A 290 -6.92 4.00 44.42
CA LEU A 290 -7.26 3.60 45.78
C LEU A 290 -8.21 2.40 45.83
N SER A 291 -8.98 2.13 44.77
CA SER A 291 -9.98 1.05 44.72
C SER A 291 -9.43 -0.30 44.23
N ILE A 292 -8.17 -0.34 43.80
CA ILE A 292 -7.52 -1.53 43.22
C ILE A 292 -6.53 -2.15 44.23
N PRO A 293 -6.45 -3.49 44.36
CA PRO A 293 -5.39 -4.15 45.14
C PRO A 293 -3.98 -3.76 44.69
N ILE A 294 -3.02 -3.63 45.61
CA ILE A 294 -1.63 -3.26 45.26
C ILE A 294 -0.95 -4.32 44.38
N GLU A 295 -1.42 -5.56 44.47
CA GLU A 295 -0.92 -6.73 43.72
C GLU A 295 -1.24 -6.64 42.23
N ASP A 296 -2.30 -5.91 41.84
CA ASP A 296 -2.69 -5.72 40.43
C ASP A 296 -1.74 -4.74 39.70
N PHE A 297 -0.96 -3.94 40.45
CA PHE A 297 0.03 -3.02 39.89
C PHE A 297 1.36 -3.71 39.51
N ILE A 298 1.44 -5.04 39.66
CA ILE A 298 2.64 -5.82 39.38
C ILE A 298 2.76 -6.04 37.87
N TYR A 299 3.41 -5.12 37.15
CA TYR A 299 3.95 -5.45 35.82
C TYR A 299 5.22 -4.70 35.39
N VAL A 300 5.65 -3.64 36.10
CA VAL A 300 6.97 -3.01 35.81
C VAL A 300 8.11 -4.02 36.05
N SER A 301 7.97 -4.89 37.07
CA SER A 301 8.98 -5.91 37.36
C SER A 301 8.98 -7.09 36.36
N TYR A 302 7.87 -7.40 35.70
CA TYR A 302 7.76 -8.62 34.88
C TYR A 302 8.22 -8.38 33.43
N ILE A 303 7.99 -7.18 32.88
CA ILE A 303 8.51 -6.78 31.56
C ILE A 303 10.04 -6.63 31.62
N CYS A 304 10.59 -5.96 32.63
CA CYS A 304 12.04 -5.76 32.75
C CYS A 304 12.84 -7.06 33.01
N ASN A 305 12.20 -8.12 33.52
CA ASN A 305 12.86 -9.40 33.78
C ASN A 305 12.76 -10.41 32.63
N ASN A 306 11.99 -10.11 31.58
CA ASN A 306 11.75 -11.02 30.44
C ASN A 306 12.03 -10.38 29.06
N VAL A 307 12.77 -9.27 29.04
CA VAL A 307 13.41 -8.69 27.84
C VAL A 307 14.91 -8.79 28.03
#